data_AF-A0A1C5S321-F1
#
_entry.id   AF-A0A1C5S321-F1
#
_cell.length_a   1.000
_cell.length_b   1.000
_cell.length_c   1.000
_cell.angle_alpha   90.00
_cell.angle_beta   90.00
_cell.angle_gamma   90.00
#
_symmetry.space_group_name_H-M   'P 1'
#
loop_
_entity.id
_entity.type
_entity.pdbx_description
1 polymer ?
#
loop_
_entity_poly.entity_id
_entity_poly.type
_entity_poly.pdbx_seq_one_letter_code
_entity_poly.pdbx_strand_id
1 'polypeptide(L)'
;MSKSVLVIDTPKYCALCVLRSGVHHPFCRVNNRDIADLSIRPDWCPLKPLPERMKLTGLYNGEYFKAGGKLPSYKIGGNDCIDEIIGGEVDD
;
A
#
# COMPACT_ATOMS: atom_id res chain seq x y z
N MET A 1 8.37 22.05 -4.31
CA MET A 1 7.16 21.18 -4.34
C MET A 1 7.36 20.10 -3.30
N SER A 2 6.62 20.12 -2.19
CA SER A 2 6.58 18.99 -1.27
C SER A 2 5.82 17.83 -1.93
N LYS A 3 6.25 16.60 -1.64
CA LYS A 3 5.53 15.39 -2.10
C LYS A 3 4.53 14.98 -1.03
N SER A 4 3.41 14.39 -1.44
CA SER A 4 2.37 13.85 -0.55
C SER A 4 2.04 12.42 -0.98
N VAL A 5 1.52 11.63 -0.05
CA VAL A 5 1.03 10.26 -0.29
C VAL A 5 -0.47 10.24 0.04
N LEU A 6 -1.26 9.55 -0.78
CA LEU A 6 -2.67 9.31 -0.55
C LEU A 6 -2.86 7.83 -0.20
N VAL A 7 -3.41 7.56 0.98
CA VAL A 7 -3.73 6.22 1.48
C VAL A 7 -5.24 6.12 1.62
N ILE A 8 -5.84 5.16 0.93
CA ILE A 8 -7.28 4.90 0.96
C ILE A 8 -7.52 3.39 0.83
N ASP A 9 -8.67 2.93 1.28
CA ASP A 9 -9.14 1.58 0.97
C ASP A 9 -9.24 1.39 -0.54
N THR A 10 -8.72 0.26 -1.00
CA THR A 10 -8.75 -0.08 -2.41
C THR A 10 -10.18 -0.48 -2.81
N PRO A 11 -10.86 0.29 -3.67
CA PRO A 11 -12.22 -0.03 -4.08
C PRO A 11 -12.24 -1.29 -4.96
N LYS A 12 -13.29 -2.09 -4.83
CA LYS A 12 -13.46 -3.32 -5.62
C LYS A 12 -13.57 -3.02 -7.13
N TYR A 13 -14.22 -1.93 -7.50
CA TYR A 13 -14.43 -1.50 -8.89
C TYR A 13 -14.51 0.02 -9.01
N CYS A 14 -14.30 0.55 -10.23
CA CYS A 14 -14.22 1.98 -10.49
C CYS A 14 -15.50 2.76 -10.13
N ALA A 15 -16.68 2.13 -10.15
CA ALA A 15 -17.92 2.79 -9.75
C ALA A 15 -17.95 3.22 -8.27
N LEU A 16 -17.22 2.53 -7.37
CA LEU A 16 -17.08 2.87 -5.95
C LEU A 16 -15.87 3.76 -5.66
N CYS A 17 -15.05 4.05 -6.66
CA CYS A 17 -13.81 4.76 -6.45
C CYS A 17 -14.06 6.26 -6.29
N VAL A 18 -13.64 6.84 -5.16
CA VAL A 18 -13.70 8.28 -4.88
C VAL A 18 -12.91 9.14 -5.88
N LEU A 19 -11.97 8.52 -6.60
CA LEU A 19 -11.13 9.16 -7.61
C LEU A 19 -11.77 9.14 -9.01
N ARG A 20 -12.95 8.55 -9.16
CA ARG A 20 -13.75 8.61 -10.39
C ARG A 20 -14.38 10.01 -10.53
N SER A 21 -14.56 10.46 -11.76
CA SER A 21 -15.38 11.64 -12.09
C SER A 21 -16.23 11.39 -13.33
N GLY A 22 -17.17 12.29 -13.61
CA GLY A 22 -18.00 12.28 -14.82
C GLY A 22 -19.12 11.23 -14.79
N VAL A 23 -20.36 11.64 -15.09
CA VAL A 23 -21.54 10.74 -15.11
C VAL A 23 -21.67 10.03 -16.45
N HIS A 24 -21.67 10.78 -17.55
CA HIS A 24 -21.79 10.23 -18.91
C HIS A 24 -20.43 9.84 -19.52
N HIS A 25 -19.36 10.45 -19.06
CA HIS A 25 -17.97 10.15 -19.46
C HIS A 25 -17.15 9.88 -18.20
N PRO A 26 -17.25 8.65 -17.65
CA PRO A 26 -16.50 8.30 -16.45
C PRO A 26 -14.99 8.28 -16.73
N PHE A 27 -14.20 8.96 -15.89
CA PHE A 27 -12.75 8.97 -16.00
C PHE A 27 -12.06 8.96 -14.63
N CYS A 28 -10.80 8.53 -14.60
CA CYS A 28 -9.95 8.53 -13.41
C CYS A 28 -9.24 9.89 -13.25
N ARG A 29 -9.49 10.59 -12.13
CA ARG A 29 -8.87 11.91 -11.85
C ARG A 29 -7.34 11.84 -11.69
N VAL A 30 -6.82 10.72 -11.22
CA VAL A 30 -5.38 10.57 -10.92
C VAL A 30 -4.57 10.24 -12.17
N ASN A 31 -5.10 9.39 -13.06
CA ASN A 31 -4.39 8.97 -14.27
C ASN A 31 -4.85 9.71 -15.54
N ASN A 32 -5.88 10.55 -15.43
CA ASN A 32 -6.51 11.28 -16.54
C ASN A 32 -6.87 10.38 -17.75
N ARG A 33 -7.50 9.23 -17.45
CA ARG A 33 -7.94 8.25 -18.46
C ARG A 33 -9.42 7.93 -18.30
N ASP A 34 -10.09 7.78 -19.43
CA ASP A 34 -11.47 7.31 -19.48
C ASP A 34 -11.58 5.87 -18.97
N ILE A 35 -12.69 5.61 -18.29
CA ILE A 35 -13.01 4.29 -17.72
C ILE A 35 -14.12 3.70 -18.59
N ALA A 36 -13.76 2.76 -19.46
CA ALA A 36 -14.72 2.10 -20.34
C ALA A 36 -15.71 1.20 -19.58
N ASP A 37 -15.23 0.52 -18.52
CA ASP A 37 -16.03 -0.38 -17.70
C ASP A 37 -15.88 -0.03 -16.22
N LEU A 38 -16.99 0.40 -15.61
CA LEU A 38 -17.07 0.82 -14.21
C LEU A 38 -17.16 -0.35 -13.22
N SER A 39 -17.45 -1.55 -13.70
CA SER A 39 -17.61 -2.77 -12.89
C SER A 39 -16.29 -3.48 -12.59
N ILE A 40 -15.20 -3.02 -13.19
CA ILE A 40 -13.85 -3.56 -12.97
C ILE A 40 -12.90 -2.51 -12.41
N ARG A 41 -11.72 -2.97 -12.01
CA ARG A 41 -10.55 -2.12 -11.81
C ARG A 41 -9.56 -2.43 -12.95
N PRO A 42 -9.26 -1.47 -13.83
CA PRO A 42 -8.39 -1.72 -14.97
C PRO A 42 -6.94 -1.91 -14.55
N ASP A 43 -6.15 -2.63 -15.35
CA ASP A 43 -4.72 -2.90 -15.07
C ASP A 43 -3.88 -1.62 -14.95
N TRP A 44 -4.28 -0.57 -15.66
CA TRP A 44 -3.65 0.74 -15.62
C TRP A 44 -4.01 1.56 -14.38
N CYS A 45 -4.87 1.06 -13.48
CA CYS A 45 -5.31 1.78 -12.29
C CYS A 45 -4.09 2.30 -11.48
N PRO A 46 -4.09 3.58 -11.08
CA PRO A 46 -2.95 4.17 -10.38
C PRO A 46 -2.86 3.70 -8.92
N LEU A 47 -3.93 3.15 -8.35
CA LEU A 47 -3.91 2.61 -6.98
C LEU A 47 -3.08 1.32 -6.96
N LYS A 48 -1.93 1.40 -6.30
CA LYS A 48 -1.08 0.25 -5.99
C LYS A 48 -1.37 -0.22 -4.57
N PRO A 49 -1.39 -1.54 -4.32
CA PRO A 49 -1.50 -2.05 -2.96
C PRO A 49 -0.31 -1.57 -2.14
N LEU A 50 -0.51 -1.38 -0.84
CA LEU A 50 0.61 -1.23 0.08
C LEU A 50 1.48 -2.50 0.04
N PRO A 51 2.80 -2.38 0.22
CA PRO A 51 3.67 -3.55 0.38
C PRO A 51 3.18 -4.43 1.54
N GLU A 52 3.28 -5.75 1.38
CA GLU A 52 3.03 -6.67 2.48
C GLU A 52 4.12 -6.53 3.55
N ARG A 53 3.74 -6.76 4.82
CA ARG A 53 4.70 -6.84 5.92
C ARG A 53 5.75 -7.91 5.62
N MET A 54 7.02 -7.57 5.81
CA MET A 54 8.14 -8.49 5.63
C MET A 54 8.14 -9.52 6.76
N LYS A 55 8.24 -10.80 6.40
CA LYS A 55 8.34 -11.89 7.37
C LYS A 55 9.67 -11.84 8.12
N LEU A 56 9.61 -11.77 9.44
CA LEU A 56 10.74 -11.96 10.35
C LEU A 56 10.95 -13.47 10.53
N THR A 57 11.81 -14.05 9.70
CA THR A 57 12.13 -15.48 9.71
C THR A 57 13.54 -15.73 10.23
N GLY A 58 13.65 -16.59 11.25
CA GLY A 58 14.91 -17.01 11.86
C GLY A 58 14.99 -16.72 13.36
N LEU A 59 15.83 -17.49 14.06
CA LEU A 59 16.19 -17.24 15.46
C LEU A 59 17.35 -16.23 15.50
N TYR A 60 17.05 -15.00 15.86
CA TYR A 60 18.03 -13.92 16.03
C TYR A 60 18.57 -13.94 17.47
N ASN A 61 19.29 -15.01 17.82
CA ASN A 61 19.83 -15.22 19.16
C ASN A 61 21.33 -14.87 19.24
N GLY A 62 21.93 -15.04 20.42
CA GLY A 62 23.35 -14.74 20.63
C GLY A 62 24.30 -15.51 19.70
N GLU A 63 23.95 -16.73 19.26
CA GLU A 63 24.77 -17.50 18.31
C GLU A 63 24.70 -16.95 16.89
N TYR A 64 23.51 -16.54 16.44
CA TYR A 64 23.32 -15.88 15.15
C TYR A 64 24.20 -14.62 15.01
N PHE A 65 24.25 -13.79 16.06
CA PHE A 65 25.07 -12.58 16.04
C PHE A 65 26.56 -12.87 16.20
N LYS A 66 26.95 -13.90 16.98
CA LYS A 66 28.35 -14.36 17.07
C LYS A 66 28.89 -14.86 15.72
N ALA A 67 28.03 -15.44 14.88
CA ALA A 67 28.38 -15.87 13.52
C ALA A 67 28.41 -14.71 12.49
N GLY A 68 28.30 -13.46 12.91
CA GLY A 68 28.30 -12.28 12.03
C GLY A 68 26.94 -11.99 11.38
N GLY A 69 25.86 -12.60 11.87
CA GLY A 69 24.49 -12.28 11.47
C GLY A 69 24.16 -10.81 11.75
N LYS A 70 23.44 -10.16 10.83
CA LYS A 70 23.01 -8.77 10.98
C LYS A 70 21.58 -8.71 11.50
N LEU A 71 21.28 -7.70 12.31
CA LEU A 71 19.91 -7.42 12.74
C LEU A 71 19.00 -7.28 11.51
N PRO A 72 17.75 -7.79 11.54
CA PRO A 72 16.80 -7.62 10.46
C PRO A 72 16.20 -6.19 10.45
N SER A 73 17.00 -5.17 10.78
CA SER A 73 16.57 -3.78 11.00
C SER A 73 15.79 -3.20 9.82
N TYR A 74 16.13 -3.60 8.59
CA TYR A 74 15.40 -3.18 7.39
C TYR A 74 13.97 -3.75 7.34
N LYS A 75 13.75 -4.98 7.83
CA LYS A 75 12.43 -5.61 7.89
C LYS A 75 11.59 -4.98 8.99
N ILE A 76 12.20 -4.77 10.16
CA ILE A 76 11.54 -4.15 11.32
C ILE A 76 11.12 -2.73 10.95
N GLY A 77 12.06 -1.86 10.59
CA GLY A 77 11.73 -0.49 10.23
C GLY A 77 10.82 -0.37 9.00
N GLY A 78 10.91 -1.32 8.05
CA GLY A 78 9.97 -1.39 6.93
C GLY A 78 8.53 -1.69 7.36
N ASN A 79 8.35 -2.62 8.30
CA ASN A 79 7.05 -2.93 8.87
C ASN A 79 6.52 -1.79 9.74
N ASP A 80 7.38 -1.16 10.55
CA ASP A 80 7.01 0.00 11.38
C ASP A 80 6.44 1.13 10.51
N CYS A 81 7.09 1.45 9.39
CA CYS A 81 6.58 2.42 8.42
C CYS A 81 5.20 2.02 7.84
N ILE A 82 4.99 0.72 7.55
CA ILE A 82 3.70 0.23 7.04
C ILE A 82 2.61 0.39 8.11
N ASP A 83 2.94 0.11 9.37
CA ASP A 83 2.01 0.18 10.49
C ASP A 83 1.59 1.63 10.75
N GLU A 84 2.54 2.57 10.72
CA GLU A 84 2.24 4.00 10.81
C GLU A 84 1.34 4.49 9.66
N ILE A 85 1.55 3.97 8.42
CA ILE A 85 0.73 4.31 7.25
C ILE A 85 -0.71 3.81 7.40
N ILE A 86 -0.89 2.61 7.96
CA ILE A 86 -2.21 1.99 8.18
C ILE A 86 -2.92 2.59 9.41
N GLY A 87 -2.19 3.36 10.23
CA GLY A 87 -2.71 4.09 11.38
C GLY A 87 -2.47 3.41 12.72
N GLY A 88 -1.71 2.30 12.74
CA GLY A 88 -1.56 1.42 13.90
C GLY A 88 -2.89 0.77 14.29
N GLU A 89 -2.92 -0.55 14.49
CA GLU A 89 -4.00 -1.10 15.30
C GLU A 89 -3.78 -0.55 16.72
N VAL A 90 -4.55 0.47 17.10
CA VAL A 90 -4.81 0.74 18.51
C VAL A 90 -5.72 -0.40 18.93
N ASP A 91 -5.12 -1.49 19.40
CA ASP A 91 -5.83 -2.51 20.16
C ASP A 91 -6.40 -1.80 21.41
N ASP A 92 -7.69 -1.49 21.41
CA ASP A 92 -8.45 -1.06 22.61
C ASP A 92 -8.63 -2.23 23.59
#